data_AF-A0A3N4I1H5-F1
#
_entry.id   AF-A0A3N4I1H5-F1
#
_cell.length_a   1.000
_cell.length_b   1.000
_cell.length_c   1.000
_cell.angle_alpha   90.00
_cell.angle_beta   90.00
_cell.angle_gamma   90.00
#
_symmetry.space_group_name_H-M   'P 1'
#
loop_
_entity.id
_entity.type
_entity.pdbx_description
1 polymer ?
#
loop_
_entity_poly.entity_id
_entity_poly.type
_entity_poly.pdbx_seq_one_letter_code
_entity_poly.pdbx_strand_id
1 'polypeptide(L)'
;MESTDPDYWHDFVLNGKPLPASLDPLPELEQLAREYFVPSSELPLTEAPNTKALPILRLLYVSPFITPFRRIMEEVLALVVKLVPSVQECGYRCPPGKYGDHELHGGMQVLDHTWNLTAVFMGGSKPYSTSSPYHAFYNRWRKGMLREGQMELIKALLRSLKDELTTLAMNEPNLTELEKDFNDAILVATQALTRFFASPRFRSERLELLLLHHLRQEDVNMDVARGVYAETWEKSSVYTPGRNSQLFGKNVFGHKASGSLTGENVSPMGLTP
;
A
#
# COMPACT_ATOMS: atom_id res chain seq x y z
N MET A 1 -18.09 -25.83 1.22
CA MET A 1 -16.79 -25.20 0.92
C MET A 1 -16.90 -24.58 -0.45
N GLU A 2 -17.44 -23.38 -0.51
CA GLU A 2 -17.70 -22.66 -1.75
C GLU A 2 -16.40 -22.03 -2.25
N SER A 3 -16.20 -22.13 -3.56
CA SER A 3 -15.11 -21.61 -4.37
C SER A 3 -14.11 -20.68 -3.65
N THR A 4 -13.01 -21.26 -3.15
CA THR A 4 -11.78 -20.53 -2.83
C THR A 4 -11.00 -20.13 -4.09
N ASP A 5 -11.63 -20.14 -5.26
CA ASP A 5 -10.98 -19.86 -6.53
C ASP A 5 -10.49 -18.39 -6.54
N PRO A 6 -9.17 -18.15 -6.52
CA PRO A 6 -8.62 -16.80 -6.57
C PRO A 6 -9.03 -16.06 -7.84
N ASP A 7 -9.29 -16.79 -8.93
CA ASP A 7 -9.67 -16.21 -10.23
C ASP A 7 -11.11 -15.67 -10.18
N TYR A 8 -11.96 -16.26 -9.34
CA TYR A 8 -13.30 -15.73 -9.09
C TYR A 8 -13.26 -14.34 -8.45
N TRP A 9 -12.38 -14.14 -7.46
CA TRP A 9 -12.23 -12.84 -6.78
C TRP A 9 -11.68 -11.77 -7.71
N HIS A 10 -10.76 -12.14 -8.58
CA HIS A 10 -10.23 -11.25 -9.62
C HIS A 10 -11.34 -10.79 -10.58
N ASP A 11 -12.14 -11.73 -11.09
CA ASP A 11 -13.28 -11.44 -11.96
C ASP A 11 -14.37 -10.61 -11.26
N PHE A 12 -14.68 -10.93 -10.00
CA PHE A 12 -15.64 -10.17 -9.20
C PHE A 12 -15.24 -8.70 -9.10
N VAL A 13 -13.97 -8.46 -8.72
CA VAL A 13 -13.43 -7.13 -8.47
C VAL A 13 -13.34 -6.28 -9.74
N LEU A 14 -12.94 -6.89 -10.87
CA LEU A 14 -12.61 -6.13 -12.08
C LEU A 14 -13.68 -6.16 -13.15
N ASN A 15 -14.36 -7.28 -13.29
CA ASN A 15 -15.33 -7.50 -14.35
C ASN A 15 -16.77 -7.36 -13.85
N GLY A 16 -16.94 -6.96 -12.57
CA GLY A 16 -18.25 -6.79 -11.95
C GLY A 16 -19.07 -8.08 -11.94
N LYS A 17 -18.39 -9.24 -11.92
CA LYS A 17 -19.07 -10.54 -11.81
C LYS A 17 -19.97 -10.50 -10.56
N PRO A 18 -21.22 -10.97 -10.62
CA PRO A 18 -22.07 -10.99 -9.43
C PRO A 18 -21.48 -11.91 -8.36
N LEU A 19 -21.60 -11.53 -7.08
CA LEU A 19 -21.25 -12.38 -5.93
C LEU A 19 -22.01 -13.71 -6.02
N PRO A 20 -21.46 -14.81 -5.49
CA PRO A 20 -22.25 -16.01 -5.28
C PRO A 20 -23.39 -15.63 -4.33
N ALA A 21 -24.59 -16.17 -4.52
CA ALA A 21 -25.75 -15.84 -3.69
C ALA A 21 -25.54 -16.11 -2.19
N SER A 22 -24.55 -16.93 -1.82
CA SER A 22 -24.12 -17.18 -0.45
C SER A 22 -23.29 -16.06 0.18
N LEU A 23 -22.81 -15.11 -0.63
CA LEU A 23 -22.04 -13.93 -0.24
C LEU A 23 -22.77 -12.64 -0.64
N ASP A 24 -24.09 -12.72 -0.87
CA ASP A 24 -24.95 -11.54 -0.98
C ASP A 24 -24.67 -10.64 0.25
N PRO A 25 -24.64 -9.30 0.07
CA PRO A 25 -24.11 -8.43 1.09
C PRO A 25 -24.89 -8.66 2.38
N LEU A 26 -24.16 -9.07 3.42
CA LEU A 26 -24.72 -9.16 4.76
C LEU A 26 -25.47 -7.86 5.04
N PRO A 27 -26.67 -7.88 5.64
CA PRO A 27 -27.40 -6.67 6.02
C PRO A 27 -26.52 -5.65 6.77
N GLU A 28 -25.52 -6.15 7.48
CA GLU A 28 -24.45 -5.41 8.17
C GLU A 28 -23.56 -4.59 7.20
N LEU A 29 -23.19 -5.12 6.04
CA LEU A 29 -22.44 -4.40 5.00
C LEU A 29 -23.25 -3.26 4.39
N GLU A 30 -24.55 -3.48 4.17
CA GLU A 30 -25.43 -2.40 3.72
C GLU A 30 -25.63 -1.34 4.80
N GLN A 31 -25.74 -1.75 6.06
CA GLN A 31 -25.85 -0.82 7.19
C GLN A 31 -24.57 0.01 7.36
N LEU A 32 -23.39 -0.62 7.34
CA LEU A 32 -22.10 0.06 7.36
C LEU A 32 -21.96 0.96 6.13
N ALA A 33 -22.36 0.47 4.96
CA ALA A 33 -22.35 1.29 3.78
C ALA A 33 -23.28 2.51 3.95
N ARG A 34 -24.46 2.37 4.54
CA ARG A 34 -25.33 3.51 4.83
C ARG A 34 -24.72 4.46 5.86
N GLU A 35 -24.13 3.93 6.93
CA GLU A 35 -23.49 4.70 8.00
C GLU A 35 -22.29 5.52 7.49
N TYR A 36 -21.48 4.93 6.60
CA TYR A 36 -20.29 5.58 6.07
C TYR A 36 -20.52 6.37 4.78
N PHE A 37 -21.45 5.94 3.92
CA PHE A 37 -21.58 6.41 2.53
C PHE A 37 -22.86 7.13 2.19
N VAL A 38 -23.86 7.19 3.06
CA VAL A 38 -25.00 8.06 2.81
C VAL A 38 -24.66 9.43 3.40
N PRO A 39 -24.18 10.40 2.59
CA PRO A 39 -24.22 11.76 3.06
C PRO A 39 -25.68 12.14 3.30
N SER A 40 -25.92 13.05 4.24
CA SER A 40 -27.23 13.68 4.45
C SER A 40 -27.68 14.53 3.24
N SER A 41 -27.07 14.37 2.06
CA SER A 41 -27.37 15.11 0.83
C SER A 41 -28.01 14.20 -0.22
N GLU A 42 -29.03 14.73 -0.89
CA GLU A 42 -29.91 14.07 -1.88
C GLU A 42 -29.21 13.65 -3.19
N LEU A 43 -27.89 13.43 -3.19
CA LEU A 43 -27.13 13.11 -4.40
C LEU A 43 -27.42 11.67 -4.88
N PRO A 44 -27.69 11.47 -6.19
CA PRO A 44 -27.94 10.14 -6.74
C PRO A 44 -26.74 9.20 -6.57
N LEU A 45 -27.00 7.97 -6.10
CA LEU A 45 -26.01 6.90 -5.85
C LEU A 45 -25.10 6.55 -7.05
N THR A 46 -25.49 6.91 -8.27
CA THR A 46 -24.79 6.52 -9.51
C THR A 46 -23.56 7.37 -9.84
N GLU A 47 -23.40 8.56 -9.23
CA GLU A 47 -22.23 9.43 -9.43
C GLU A 47 -21.39 9.62 -8.15
N ALA A 48 -21.82 9.00 -7.05
CA ALA A 48 -21.22 9.21 -5.75
C ALA A 48 -19.86 8.47 -5.59
N PRO A 49 -18.94 9.00 -4.78
CA PRO A 49 -17.69 8.33 -4.36
C PRO A 49 -17.90 6.93 -3.76
N ASN A 50 -19.14 6.63 -3.39
CA ASN A 50 -19.66 5.34 -2.94
C ASN A 50 -19.42 4.20 -3.93
N THR A 51 -19.34 4.49 -5.23
CA THR A 51 -19.14 3.48 -6.29
C THR A 51 -17.82 2.73 -6.15
N LYS A 52 -16.74 3.37 -5.67
CA LYS A 52 -15.45 2.70 -5.43
C LYS A 52 -15.33 2.09 -4.04
N ALA A 53 -15.96 2.69 -3.04
CA ALA A 53 -15.75 2.30 -1.66
C ALA A 53 -16.62 1.11 -1.22
N LEU A 54 -17.79 0.91 -1.83
CA LEU A 54 -18.61 -0.29 -1.59
C LEU A 54 -17.90 -1.58 -2.05
N PRO A 55 -17.26 -1.65 -3.24
CA PRO A 55 -16.36 -2.75 -3.58
C PRO A 55 -15.28 -3.00 -2.53
N ILE A 56 -14.64 -1.95 -2.00
CA ILE A 56 -13.63 -2.09 -0.93
C ILE A 56 -14.25 -2.72 0.33
N LEU A 57 -15.38 -2.21 0.82
CA LEU A 57 -16.04 -2.79 1.99
C LEU A 57 -16.39 -4.26 1.77
N ARG A 58 -17.01 -4.59 0.63
CA ARG A 58 -17.34 -5.98 0.30
C ARG A 58 -16.10 -6.88 0.36
N LEU A 59 -14.97 -6.38 -0.15
CA LEU A 59 -13.70 -7.10 -0.10
C LEU A 59 -13.18 -7.37 1.31
N LEU A 60 -13.32 -6.40 2.22
CA LEU A 60 -12.88 -6.55 3.62
C LEU A 60 -13.64 -7.68 4.35
N TYR A 61 -14.88 -7.94 3.95
CA TYR A 61 -15.75 -8.93 4.58
C TYR A 61 -15.64 -10.31 3.96
N VAL A 62 -15.29 -10.38 2.69
CA VAL A 62 -15.31 -11.65 1.94
C VAL A 62 -13.96 -12.36 1.96
N SER A 63 -12.84 -11.64 2.03
CA SER A 63 -11.50 -12.26 2.05
C SER A 63 -11.10 -12.73 3.45
N PRO A 64 -10.89 -14.04 3.68
CA PRO A 64 -10.42 -14.54 4.98
C PRO A 64 -9.03 -13.99 5.33
N PHE A 65 -8.23 -13.65 4.33
CA PHE A 65 -6.90 -13.07 4.51
C PHE A 65 -6.95 -11.68 5.17
N ILE A 66 -7.99 -10.91 4.89
CA ILE A 66 -8.15 -9.56 5.42
C ILE A 66 -8.65 -9.60 6.87
N THR A 67 -9.28 -10.69 7.32
CA THR A 67 -9.87 -10.81 8.66
C THR A 67 -9.00 -10.26 9.79
N PRO A 68 -7.68 -10.53 9.88
CA PRO A 68 -6.83 -10.00 10.95
C PRO A 68 -6.63 -8.47 10.91
N PHE A 69 -6.90 -7.85 9.77
CA PHE A 69 -6.73 -6.41 9.52
C PHE A 69 -8.06 -5.67 9.36
N ARG A 70 -9.18 -6.40 9.23
CA ARG A 70 -10.51 -5.89 8.85
C ARG A 70 -10.87 -4.62 9.61
N ARG A 71 -10.89 -4.69 10.95
CA ARG A 71 -11.28 -3.56 11.81
C ARG A 71 -10.47 -2.29 11.54
N ILE A 72 -9.15 -2.41 11.41
CA ILE A 72 -8.30 -1.24 11.17
C ILE A 72 -8.54 -0.69 9.76
N MET A 73 -8.73 -1.57 8.77
CA MET A 73 -9.05 -1.16 7.39
C MET A 73 -10.42 -0.49 7.28
N GLU A 74 -11.41 -0.92 8.05
CA GLU A 74 -12.71 -0.25 8.17
C GLU A 74 -12.55 1.15 8.74
N GLU A 75 -11.78 1.30 9.81
CA GLU A 75 -11.50 2.61 10.42
C GLU A 75 -10.77 3.54 9.43
N VAL A 76 -9.77 3.03 8.68
CA VAL A 76 -9.08 3.80 7.64
C VAL A 76 -10.02 4.18 6.50
N LEU A 77 -10.84 3.24 6.01
CA LEU A 77 -11.80 3.52 4.95
C LEU A 77 -12.84 4.55 5.40
N ALA A 78 -13.35 4.43 6.62
CA ALA A 78 -14.28 5.39 7.20
C ALA A 78 -13.70 6.82 7.22
N LEU A 79 -12.43 6.97 7.59
CA LEU A 79 -11.74 8.27 7.56
C LEU A 79 -11.63 8.82 6.14
N VAL A 80 -11.20 7.99 5.19
CA VAL A 80 -11.08 8.38 3.77
C VAL A 80 -12.43 8.85 3.25
N VAL A 81 -13.49 8.10 3.52
CA VAL A 81 -14.84 8.35 3.00
C VAL A 81 -15.43 9.63 3.58
N LYS A 82 -15.21 9.89 4.87
CA LYS A 82 -15.59 11.17 5.49
C LYS A 82 -14.89 12.36 4.87
N LEU A 83 -13.66 12.17 4.36
CA LEU A 83 -12.87 13.22 3.75
C LEU A 83 -13.30 13.54 2.31
N VAL A 84 -13.80 12.54 1.56
CA VAL A 84 -14.06 12.69 0.12
C VAL A 84 -14.98 13.87 -0.22
N PRO A 85 -16.11 14.11 0.49
CA PRO A 85 -16.96 15.27 0.21
C PRO A 85 -16.20 16.60 0.34
N SER A 86 -15.44 16.77 1.43
CA SER A 86 -14.66 17.99 1.67
C SER A 86 -13.59 18.21 0.59
N VAL A 87 -12.96 17.13 0.11
CA VAL A 87 -11.98 17.21 -0.98
C VAL A 87 -12.64 17.53 -2.32
N GLN A 88 -13.82 16.98 -2.60
CA GLN A 88 -14.56 17.25 -3.84
C GLN A 88 -14.96 18.72 -3.94
N GLU A 89 -15.37 19.35 -2.83
CA GLU A 89 -15.77 20.76 -2.78
C GLU A 89 -14.62 21.73 -3.10
N CYS A 90 -13.37 21.33 -2.87
CA CYS A 90 -12.21 22.17 -3.16
C CYS A 90 -11.87 22.32 -4.64
N GLY A 91 -12.52 21.54 -5.52
CA GLY A 91 -12.27 21.59 -6.95
C GLY A 91 -10.82 21.25 -7.33
N TYR A 92 -10.09 20.54 -6.45
CA TYR A 92 -8.71 20.17 -6.70
C TYR A 92 -8.63 19.29 -7.96
N ARG A 93 -7.85 19.77 -8.92
CA ARG A 93 -7.49 19.03 -10.13
C ARG A 93 -6.05 18.57 -9.96
N CYS A 94 -5.83 17.27 -9.94
CA CYS A 94 -4.47 16.77 -9.90
C CYS A 94 -3.73 17.19 -11.18
N PRO A 95 -2.46 17.62 -11.10
CA PRO A 95 -1.69 17.97 -12.27
C PRO A 95 -1.63 16.82 -13.28
N PRO A 96 -1.86 17.07 -14.58
CA PRO A 96 -1.70 16.05 -15.61
C PRO A 96 -0.23 15.57 -15.61
N GLY A 97 -0.01 14.26 -15.53
CA GLY A 97 1.32 13.67 -15.69
C GLY A 97 1.64 12.43 -14.85
N LYS A 98 0.94 12.19 -13.72
CA LYS A 98 1.21 10.98 -12.89
C LYS A 98 0.37 9.75 -13.27
N TYR A 99 -0.80 9.94 -13.90
CA TYR A 99 -1.79 8.86 -14.14
C TYR A 99 -2.30 8.79 -15.60
N GLY A 100 -1.55 9.34 -16.55
CA GLY A 100 -2.01 9.57 -17.93
C GLY A 100 -2.85 10.84 -18.05
N ASP A 101 -3.27 11.19 -19.26
CA ASP A 101 -4.04 12.42 -19.58
C ASP A 101 -5.48 12.43 -19.01
N HIS A 102 -5.79 11.57 -18.05
CA HIS A 102 -7.09 11.52 -17.40
C HIS A 102 -7.13 12.54 -16.25
N GLU A 103 -7.94 13.58 -16.40
CA GLU A 103 -8.27 14.53 -15.33
C GLU A 103 -9.02 13.82 -14.18
N LEU A 104 -8.28 13.17 -13.28
CA LEU A 104 -8.85 12.67 -12.03
C LEU A 104 -9.04 13.84 -11.07
N HIS A 105 -10.28 14.02 -10.62
CA HIS A 105 -10.63 14.96 -9.55
C HIS A 105 -10.02 14.47 -8.23
N GLY A 106 -9.55 15.39 -7.38
CA GLY A 106 -8.75 15.08 -6.19
C GLY A 106 -9.29 13.96 -5.29
N GLY A 107 -10.58 14.02 -4.95
CA GLY A 107 -11.22 13.01 -4.10
C GLY A 107 -11.16 11.58 -4.66
N MET A 108 -11.06 11.44 -5.99
CA MET A 108 -10.89 10.12 -6.62
C MET A 108 -9.50 9.54 -6.47
N GLN A 109 -8.47 10.36 -6.22
CA GLN A 109 -7.10 9.90 -5.99
C GLN A 109 -6.96 9.26 -4.61
N VAL A 110 -7.53 9.89 -3.57
CA VAL A 110 -7.52 9.32 -2.21
C VAL A 110 -8.18 7.94 -2.22
N LEU A 111 -9.32 7.81 -2.91
CA LEU A 111 -9.99 6.52 -3.09
C LEU A 111 -9.18 5.53 -3.92
N ASP A 112 -8.45 5.98 -4.94
CA ASP A 112 -7.58 5.11 -5.75
C ASP A 112 -6.35 4.63 -4.97
N HIS A 113 -5.75 5.48 -4.14
CA HIS A 113 -4.67 5.08 -3.24
C HIS A 113 -5.16 4.12 -2.17
N THR A 114 -6.35 4.36 -1.61
CA THR A 114 -7.01 3.43 -0.67
C THR A 114 -7.32 2.10 -1.34
N TRP A 115 -7.77 2.14 -2.60
CA TRP A 115 -7.94 0.94 -3.43
C TRP A 115 -6.61 0.19 -3.56
N ASN A 116 -5.51 0.87 -3.88
CA ASN A 116 -4.19 0.24 -4.00
C ASN A 116 -3.72 -0.39 -2.69
N LEU A 117 -3.97 0.26 -1.54
CA LEU A 117 -3.69 -0.30 -0.22
C LEU A 117 -4.48 -1.60 0.01
N THR A 118 -5.78 -1.58 -0.30
CA THR A 118 -6.66 -2.76 -0.15
C THR A 118 -6.30 -3.87 -1.14
N ALA A 119 -5.89 -3.53 -2.36
CA ALA A 119 -5.48 -4.47 -3.40
C ALA A 119 -4.25 -5.29 -3.01
N VAL A 120 -3.43 -4.81 -2.08
CA VAL A 120 -2.32 -5.59 -1.52
C VAL A 120 -2.82 -6.85 -0.85
N PHE A 121 -3.91 -6.73 -0.09
CA PHE A 121 -4.54 -7.84 0.60
C PHE A 121 -5.40 -8.70 -0.32
N MET A 122 -5.43 -8.41 -1.62
CA MET A 122 -6.15 -9.22 -2.61
C MET A 122 -5.22 -10.04 -3.50
N GLY A 123 -3.90 -9.88 -3.36
CA GLY A 123 -2.97 -10.48 -4.33
C GLY A 123 -2.89 -9.72 -5.66
N GLY A 124 -3.46 -8.51 -5.74
CA GLY A 124 -3.45 -7.61 -6.89
C GLY A 124 -4.76 -7.63 -7.67
N SER A 125 -5.35 -6.44 -7.88
CA SER A 125 -6.55 -6.24 -8.70
C SER A 125 -6.22 -6.07 -10.19
N LYS A 126 -5.06 -6.50 -10.68
CA LYS A 126 -4.79 -6.47 -12.11
C LYS A 126 -4.10 -7.78 -12.50
N PRO A 127 -4.40 -8.36 -13.67
CA PRO A 127 -3.74 -9.58 -14.17
C PRO A 127 -2.24 -9.41 -14.44
N TYR A 128 -1.64 -8.28 -14.02
CA TYR A 128 -0.25 -7.99 -14.25
C TYR A 128 0.64 -8.68 -13.23
N SER A 129 1.19 -9.78 -13.74
CA SER A 129 2.41 -10.44 -13.29
C SER A 129 2.28 -11.21 -11.98
N THR A 130 2.49 -12.52 -12.08
CA THR A 130 2.86 -13.39 -10.95
C THR A 130 4.07 -12.85 -10.15
N SER A 131 4.83 -11.92 -10.72
CA SER A 131 5.93 -11.18 -10.09
C SER A 131 5.48 -10.03 -9.19
N SER A 132 4.18 -9.74 -9.10
CA SER A 132 3.67 -8.67 -8.25
C SER A 132 3.92 -8.98 -6.76
N PRO A 133 4.43 -8.02 -5.96
CA PRO A 133 4.60 -8.20 -4.52
C PRO A 133 3.30 -8.62 -3.82
N TYR A 134 2.14 -8.16 -4.31
CA TYR A 134 0.82 -8.52 -3.79
C TYR A 134 0.60 -10.03 -3.88
N HIS A 135 0.87 -10.61 -5.05
CA HIS A 135 0.66 -12.02 -5.32
C HIS A 135 1.57 -12.90 -4.46
N ALA A 136 2.82 -12.48 -4.25
CA ALA A 136 3.76 -13.19 -3.37
C ALA A 136 3.30 -13.19 -1.91
N PHE A 137 2.74 -12.08 -1.43
CA PHE A 137 2.24 -11.95 -0.06
C PHE A 137 0.99 -12.80 0.18
N TYR A 138 0.00 -12.70 -0.70
CA TYR A 138 -1.21 -13.54 -0.64
C TYR A 138 -0.89 -15.04 -0.72
N ASN A 139 0.02 -15.44 -1.61
CA ASN A 139 0.46 -16.84 -1.71
C ASN A 139 1.16 -17.35 -0.46
N ARG A 140 1.92 -16.50 0.25
CA ARG A 140 2.52 -16.89 1.53
C ARG A 140 1.44 -17.19 2.55
N TRP A 141 0.45 -16.32 2.68
CA TRP A 141 -0.68 -16.54 3.58
C TRP A 141 -1.44 -17.83 3.24
N ARG A 142 -1.82 -18.01 1.97
CA ARG A 142 -2.56 -19.21 1.52
C ARG A 142 -1.81 -20.51 1.80
N LYS A 143 -0.48 -20.48 1.77
CA LYS A 143 0.39 -21.63 2.08
C LYS A 143 0.74 -21.76 3.57
N GLY A 144 0.18 -20.93 4.44
CA GLY A 144 0.52 -20.91 5.87
C GLY A 144 1.96 -20.46 6.16
N MET A 145 2.62 -19.79 5.21
CA MET A 145 4.01 -19.33 5.33
C MET A 145 4.12 -17.87 5.82
N LEU A 146 2.98 -17.22 6.12
CA LEU A 146 2.98 -15.89 6.70
C LEU A 146 3.17 -16.00 8.21
N ARG A 147 4.25 -15.43 8.73
CA ARG A 147 4.56 -15.47 10.17
C ARG A 147 3.72 -14.47 10.94
N GLU A 148 3.48 -14.78 12.22
CA GLU A 148 2.77 -13.89 13.15
C GLU A 148 3.46 -12.52 13.28
N GLY A 149 4.80 -12.50 13.37
CA GLY A 149 5.54 -11.24 13.43
C GLY A 149 5.32 -10.33 12.22
N GLN A 150 5.17 -10.90 11.01
CA GLN A 150 4.84 -10.13 9.80
C GLN A 150 3.43 -9.54 9.88
N MET A 151 2.47 -10.31 10.40
CA MET A 151 1.10 -9.82 10.60
C MET A 151 1.05 -8.68 11.62
N GLU A 152 1.76 -8.80 12.74
CA GLU A 152 1.81 -7.75 13.76
C GLU A 152 2.48 -6.47 13.26
N LEU A 153 3.55 -6.57 12.45
CA LEU A 153 4.17 -5.40 11.83
C LEU A 153 3.22 -4.68 10.85
N ILE A 154 2.44 -5.44 10.09
CA ILE A 154 1.45 -4.85 9.17
C ILE A 154 0.30 -4.19 9.96
N LYS A 155 -0.16 -4.80 11.05
CA LYS A 155 -1.13 -4.16 11.96
C LYS A 155 -0.57 -2.87 12.54
N ALA A 156 0.70 -2.84 12.95
CA ALA A 156 1.35 -1.63 13.45
C ALA A 156 1.41 -0.53 12.37
N LEU A 157 1.78 -0.88 11.13
CA LEU A 157 1.74 0.05 9.99
C LEU A 157 0.34 0.64 9.78
N LEU A 158 -0.69 -0.22 9.75
CA LEU A 158 -2.06 0.23 9.50
C LEU A 158 -2.62 1.09 10.65
N ARG A 159 -2.26 0.79 11.90
CA ARG A 159 -2.60 1.65 13.05
C ARG A 159 -1.93 3.02 12.94
N SER A 160 -0.63 3.04 12.62
CA SER A 160 0.11 4.28 12.39
C SER A 160 -0.52 5.11 11.28
N LEU A 161 -0.90 4.50 10.16
CA LEU A 161 -1.62 5.18 9.08
C LEU A 161 -2.93 5.76 9.59
N LYS A 162 -3.75 4.97 10.31
CA LYS A 162 -5.02 5.45 10.86
C LYS A 162 -4.82 6.67 11.77
N ASP A 163 -3.86 6.61 12.67
CA ASP A 163 -3.58 7.66 13.64
C ASP A 163 -3.09 8.94 12.94
N GLU A 164 -2.26 8.79 11.90
CA GLU A 164 -1.81 9.89 11.04
C GLU A 164 -2.98 10.53 10.28
N LEU A 165 -3.82 9.73 9.61
CA LEU A 165 -5.02 10.24 8.92
C LEU A 165 -6.00 10.92 9.88
N THR A 166 -6.15 10.40 11.10
CA THR A 166 -6.98 11.02 12.14
C THR A 166 -6.42 12.38 12.55
N THR A 167 -5.09 12.45 12.73
CA THR A 167 -4.39 13.69 13.10
C THR A 167 -4.52 14.75 12.01
N LEU A 168 -4.34 14.36 10.74
CA LEU A 168 -4.52 15.25 9.59
C LEU A 168 -5.96 15.77 9.52
N ALA A 169 -6.96 14.89 9.65
CA ALA A 169 -8.36 15.28 9.61
C ALA A 169 -8.78 16.23 10.74
N MET A 170 -8.10 16.22 11.89
CA MET A 170 -8.39 17.10 13.02
C MET A 170 -7.66 18.44 12.95
N ASN A 171 -6.47 18.49 12.35
CA ASN A 171 -5.56 19.62 12.50
C ASN A 171 -5.34 20.44 11.24
N GLU A 172 -5.69 19.94 10.06
CA GLU A 172 -5.41 20.65 8.80
C GLU A 172 -6.64 21.46 8.34
N PRO A 173 -6.66 22.80 8.55
CA PRO A 173 -7.77 23.64 8.12
C PRO A 173 -7.80 23.84 6.60
N ASN A 174 -6.68 23.66 5.90
CA ASN A 174 -6.60 23.84 4.47
C ASN A 174 -6.88 22.53 3.74
N LEU A 175 -8.09 22.42 3.19
CA LEU A 175 -8.55 21.21 2.52
C LEU A 175 -7.66 20.76 1.32
N THR A 176 -6.96 21.68 0.66
CA THR A 176 -6.02 21.31 -0.43
C THR A 176 -4.74 20.68 0.12
N GLU A 177 -4.21 21.20 1.23
CA GLU A 177 -3.04 20.63 1.91
C GLU A 177 -3.42 19.29 2.56
N LEU A 178 -4.61 19.23 3.17
CA LEU A 178 -5.18 18.02 3.75
C LEU A 178 -5.27 16.88 2.73
N GLU A 179 -5.78 17.13 1.53
CA GLU A 179 -5.88 16.10 0.49
C GLU A 179 -4.50 15.56 0.11
N LYS A 180 -3.54 16.47 -0.11
CA LYS A 180 -2.17 16.10 -0.49
C LYS A 180 -1.53 15.24 0.60
N ASP A 181 -1.61 15.67 1.85
CA ASP A 181 -1.00 14.96 2.98
C ASP A 181 -1.68 13.61 3.23
N PHE A 182 -3.01 13.52 3.05
CA PHE A 182 -3.72 12.24 3.06
C PHE A 182 -3.22 11.28 1.98
N ASN A 183 -3.08 11.77 0.75
CA ASN A 183 -2.58 10.97 -0.36
C ASN A 183 -1.15 10.49 -0.11
N ASP A 184 -0.28 11.37 0.38
CA ASP A 184 1.10 11.06 0.69
C ASP A 184 1.20 10.01 1.82
N ALA A 185 0.41 10.13 2.89
CA ALA A 185 0.36 9.13 3.97
C ALA A 185 -0.07 7.74 3.47
N ILE A 186 -1.16 7.66 2.69
CA ILE A 186 -1.63 6.39 2.12
C ILE A 186 -0.61 5.82 1.13
N LEU A 187 0.03 6.66 0.32
CA LEU A 187 1.05 6.25 -0.62
C LEU A 187 2.28 5.68 0.10
N VAL A 188 2.76 6.33 1.17
CA VAL A 188 3.88 5.84 1.99
C VAL A 188 3.54 4.49 2.62
N ALA A 189 2.35 4.35 3.21
CA ALA A 189 1.91 3.07 3.77
C ALA A 189 1.82 1.97 2.70
N THR A 190 1.28 2.29 1.52
CA THR A 190 1.21 1.37 0.38
C THR A 190 2.61 0.95 -0.09
N GLN A 191 3.56 1.89 -0.15
CA GLN A 191 4.94 1.59 -0.52
C GLN A 191 5.65 0.74 0.53
N ALA A 192 5.48 1.04 1.83
CA ALA A 192 6.03 0.22 2.91
C ALA A 192 5.49 -1.21 2.84
N LEU A 193 4.17 -1.35 2.65
CA LEU A 193 3.54 -2.64 2.51
C LEU A 193 4.06 -3.41 1.29
N THR A 194 4.15 -2.78 0.12
CA THR A 194 4.54 -3.46 -1.13
C THR A 194 6.03 -3.73 -1.27
N ARG A 195 6.86 -2.74 -0.93
CA ARG A 195 8.31 -2.80 -1.16
C ARG A 195 9.05 -3.46 -0.02
N PHE A 196 8.50 -3.43 1.19
CA PHE A 196 9.13 -4.00 2.38
C PHE A 196 8.38 -5.25 2.87
N PHE A 197 7.18 -5.12 3.43
CA PHE A 197 6.51 -6.24 4.12
C PHE A 197 6.06 -7.38 3.16
N ALA A 198 5.48 -7.02 2.02
CA ALA A 198 5.05 -7.94 0.98
C ALA A 198 6.22 -8.44 0.10
N SER A 199 7.42 -7.85 0.25
CA SER A 199 8.58 -8.19 -0.56
C SER A 199 8.94 -9.68 -0.43
N PRO A 200 9.23 -10.37 -1.54
CA PRO A 200 9.74 -11.75 -1.49
C PRO A 200 11.03 -11.91 -0.69
N ARG A 201 11.77 -10.80 -0.49
CA ARG A 201 13.05 -10.74 0.25
C ARG A 201 12.85 -10.57 1.76
N PHE A 202 11.68 -10.16 2.23
CA PHE A 202 11.40 -10.01 3.66
C PHE A 202 11.10 -11.37 4.29
N ARG A 203 12.17 -12.13 4.55
CA ARG A 203 12.12 -13.51 5.10
C ARG A 203 12.79 -13.68 6.47
N SER A 204 13.36 -12.62 7.03
CA SER A 204 14.13 -12.69 8.29
C SER A 204 13.23 -12.54 9.50
N GLU A 205 12.92 -13.65 10.17
CA GLU A 205 12.20 -13.67 11.45
C GLU A 205 12.94 -12.85 12.52
N ARG A 206 14.27 -12.94 12.58
CA ARG A 206 15.07 -12.13 13.51
C ARG A 206 14.87 -10.63 13.31
N LEU A 207 14.78 -10.17 12.06
CA LEU A 207 14.50 -8.76 11.76
C LEU A 207 13.08 -8.38 12.19
N GLU A 208 12.11 -9.26 12.01
CA GLU A 208 10.73 -9.03 12.44
C GLU A 208 10.64 -8.86 13.96
N LEU A 209 11.25 -9.77 14.72
CA LEU A 209 11.30 -9.70 16.17
C LEU A 209 12.02 -8.44 16.66
N LEU A 210 13.11 -8.05 16.01
CA LEU A 210 13.84 -6.82 16.33
C LEU A 210 12.97 -5.57 16.12
N LEU A 211 12.28 -5.48 14.97
CA LEU A 211 11.38 -4.37 14.69
C LEU A 211 10.22 -4.31 15.69
N LEU A 212 9.60 -5.45 15.99
CA LEU A 212 8.53 -5.52 16.99
C LEU A 212 9.01 -5.17 18.39
N HIS A 213 10.24 -5.57 18.76
CA HIS A 213 10.83 -5.19 20.03
C HIS A 213 11.01 -3.67 20.12
N HIS A 214 11.56 -3.05 19.08
CA HIS A 214 11.69 -1.59 19.02
C HIS A 214 10.33 -0.89 19.08
N LEU A 215 9.33 -1.35 18.33
CA LEU A 215 7.98 -0.76 18.38
C LEU A 215 7.30 -0.85 19.76
N ARG A 216 7.78 -1.72 20.67
CA ARG A 216 7.26 -1.84 22.04
C ARG A 216 8.05 -1.03 23.07
N GLN A 217 9.22 -0.51 22.71
CA GLN A 217 10.00 0.34 23.60
C GLN A 217 9.33 1.71 23.71
N GLU A 218 9.07 2.19 24.92
CA GLU A 218 8.48 3.52 25.14
C GLU A 218 9.43 4.65 24.71
N ASP A 219 10.74 4.41 24.77
CA ASP A 219 11.79 5.39 24.50
C ASP A 219 12.38 5.32 23.08
N VAL A 220 11.58 4.88 22.08
CA VAL A 220 12.06 5.02 20.70
C VAL A 220 12.25 6.50 20.41
N ASN A 221 13.49 6.87 20.07
CA ASN A 221 13.81 8.24 19.72
C ASN A 221 13.16 8.61 18.38
N MET A 222 11.93 9.13 18.46
CA MET A 222 11.14 9.57 17.32
C MET A 222 11.80 10.73 16.57
N ASP A 223 12.70 11.49 17.21
CA ASP A 223 13.44 12.57 16.54
C ASP A 223 14.41 11.99 15.50
N VAL A 224 15.06 10.86 15.81
CA VAL A 224 15.89 10.15 14.84
C VAL A 224 15.05 9.65 13.67
N ALA A 225 13.88 9.05 13.95
CA ALA A 225 12.98 8.58 12.91
C ALA A 225 12.51 9.72 11.99
N ARG A 226 12.13 10.86 12.57
CA ARG A 226 11.76 12.08 11.84
C ARG A 226 12.92 12.64 11.02
N GLY A 227 14.13 12.65 11.57
CA GLY A 227 15.33 13.09 10.85
C GLY A 227 15.64 12.22 9.62
N VAL A 228 15.56 10.89 9.78
CA VAL A 228 15.72 9.95 8.64
C VAL A 228 14.63 10.13 7.60
N TYR A 229 13.38 10.35 8.04
CA TYR A 229 12.26 10.61 7.14
C TYR A 229 12.46 11.90 6.34
N ALA A 230 12.80 13.01 7.00
CA ALA A 230 13.03 14.31 6.36
C ALA A 230 14.14 14.23 5.30
N GLU A 231 15.29 13.63 5.64
CA GLU A 231 16.41 13.43 4.71
C GLU A 231 16.03 12.53 3.51
N THR A 232 15.23 11.49 3.75
CA THR A 232 14.74 10.61 2.67
C THR A 232 13.75 11.32 1.77
N TRP A 233 12.85 12.11 2.37
CA TRP A 233 11.81 12.85 1.65
C TRP A 233 12.42 13.94 0.78
N GLU A 234 13.38 14.70 1.28
CA GLU A 234 14.09 15.76 0.53
C GLU A 234 14.80 15.18 -0.70
N LYS A 235 15.45 14.03 -0.57
CA LYS A 235 16.04 13.31 -1.72
C LYS A 235 15.00 12.84 -2.73
N SER A 236 13.78 12.55 -2.27
CA SER A 236 12.69 12.06 -3.13
C SER A 236 11.88 13.18 -3.78
N SER A 237 11.78 14.37 -3.19
CA SER A 237 11.06 15.51 -3.76
C SER A 237 11.83 16.16 -4.92
N VAL A 238 13.16 16.02 -4.93
CA VAL A 238 14.03 16.34 -6.07
C VAL A 238 13.87 15.33 -7.21
N TYR A 239 13.31 14.15 -6.95
CA TYR A 239 13.09 13.11 -7.96
C TYR A 239 11.77 13.32 -8.70
N THR A 240 11.83 13.95 -9.87
CA THR A 240 10.71 13.97 -10.83
C THR A 240 10.55 12.57 -11.43
N PRO A 241 9.43 11.85 -11.17
CA PRO A 241 9.21 10.52 -11.73
C PRO A 241 8.78 10.65 -13.19
N GLY A 242 9.74 10.93 -14.07
CA GLY A 242 9.52 11.06 -15.51
C GLY A 242 10.62 10.50 -16.40
N ARG A 243 11.79 10.13 -15.85
CA ARG A 243 12.92 9.62 -16.66
C ARG A 243 13.48 8.25 -16.28
N ASN A 244 13.31 7.79 -15.04
CA ASN A 244 14.14 6.70 -14.50
C ASN A 244 13.36 5.48 -13.97
N SER A 245 12.14 5.22 -14.44
CA SER A 245 11.47 3.93 -14.15
C SER A 245 12.24 2.72 -14.69
N GLN A 246 13.24 2.91 -15.56
CA GLN A 246 14.17 1.87 -16.00
C GLN A 246 15.36 1.60 -15.05
N LEU A 247 15.66 2.47 -14.07
CA LEU A 247 16.88 2.38 -13.27
C LEU A 247 16.75 1.56 -11.97
N PHE A 248 15.54 1.41 -11.42
CA PHE A 248 15.35 0.55 -10.24
C PHE A 248 15.15 -0.94 -10.58
N GLY A 249 15.10 -1.29 -11.87
CA GLY A 249 15.03 -2.68 -12.37
C GLY A 249 16.39 -3.32 -12.65
N LYS A 250 17.50 -2.59 -12.61
CA LYS A 250 18.84 -3.12 -12.89
C LYS A 250 19.84 -2.73 -11.79
N ASN A 251 20.22 -3.72 -10.98
CA ASN A 251 21.50 -3.81 -10.28
C ASN A 251 21.77 -2.79 -9.15
N VAL A 252 21.20 -3.03 -7.95
CA VAL A 252 21.77 -2.50 -6.69
C VAL A 252 22.46 -3.59 -5.86
N PHE A 253 22.38 -4.86 -6.27
CA PHE A 253 23.20 -5.93 -5.72
C PHE A 253 24.04 -6.55 -6.84
N GLY A 254 25.13 -5.85 -7.19
CA GLY A 254 26.22 -6.43 -7.96
C GLY A 254 26.82 -7.59 -7.17
N HIS A 255 26.69 -8.80 -7.73
CA HIS A 255 27.51 -9.94 -7.36
C HIS A 255 28.98 -9.53 -7.33
N LYS A 256 29.64 -9.72 -6.18
CA LYS A 256 31.10 -9.85 -6.14
C LYS A 256 31.46 -11.06 -6.99
N ALA A 257 31.96 -10.81 -8.19
CA ALA A 257 32.66 -11.82 -8.97
C ALA A 257 33.93 -12.20 -8.21
N SER A 258 33.97 -13.43 -7.72
CA SER A 258 35.18 -14.14 -7.38
C SER A 258 36.04 -14.26 -8.65
N GLY A 259 37.18 -13.57 -8.66
CA GLY A 259 38.15 -13.63 -9.75
C GLY A 259 39.58 -13.63 -9.21
N SER A 260 40.08 -14.82 -8.90
CA SER A 260 41.42 -15.33 -9.20
C SER A 260 42.61 -14.38 -9.02
N LEU A 261 43.36 -14.59 -7.93
CA LEU A 261 44.78 -14.23 -7.82
C LEU A 261 45.59 -15.10 -8.79
N THR A 262 45.97 -14.56 -9.95
CA THR A 262 47.08 -15.07 -10.75
C THR A 262 48.28 -14.16 -10.57
N GLY A 263 49.37 -14.74 -10.06
CA GLY A 263 50.60 -14.05 -9.72
C GLY A 263 51.26 -13.34 -10.89
N GLU A 264 51.77 -12.14 -10.61
CA GLU A 264 52.74 -11.47 -11.45
C GLU A 264 54.10 -12.13 -11.27
N ASN A 265 54.57 -12.74 -12.36
CA ASN A 265 55.95 -13.17 -12.54
C ASN A 265 56.86 -11.95 -12.59
N VAL A 266 57.79 -11.86 -11.64
CA VAL A 266 58.96 -10.99 -11.71
C VAL A 266 60.00 -11.66 -12.61
N SER A 267 60.27 -11.07 -13.78
CA SER A 267 61.40 -11.49 -14.64
C SER A 267 62.72 -10.93 -14.10
N PRO A 268 63.79 -11.74 -14.01
CA PRO A 268 65.09 -11.29 -13.53
C PRO A 268 65.94 -10.62 -14.62
N MET A 269 66.80 -9.71 -14.14
CA MET A 269 67.85 -9.00 -14.86
C MET A 269 68.72 -9.92 -15.73
N GLY A 270 68.86 -9.57 -17.01
CA GLY A 270 69.96 -10.03 -17.84
C GLY A 270 71.15 -9.09 -17.69
N LEU A 271 72.25 -9.58 -17.14
CA LEU A 271 73.59 -9.04 -17.32
C LEU A 271 74.19 -9.69 -18.57
N THR A 272 74.59 -8.88 -19.54
CA THR A 272 75.46 -9.32 -20.64
C THR A 272 76.93 -9.23 -20.24
N PRO A 273 77.79 -10.15 -20.72
CA PRO A 273 79.24 -10.09 -20.56
C PRO A 273 79.90 -9.00 -21.42
#